data_AF-A0AAW0GA86-F1
#
_entry.id   AF-A0AAW0GA86-F1
#
_cell.length_a   1.000
_cell.length_b   1.000
_cell.length_c   1.000
_cell.angle_alpha   90.00
_cell.angle_beta   90.00
_cell.angle_gamma   90.00
#
_symmetry.space_group_name_H-M   'P 1'
#
loop_
_entity.id
_entity.type
_entity.pdbx_description
1 polymer ?
#
loop_
_entity_poly.entity_id
_entity_poly.type
_entity_poly.pdbx_seq_one_letter_code
_entity_poly.pdbx_strand_id
1 'polypeptide(L)'
;MGKWKGHGYSPVDRYYPGLAQVWRISYRFELLALHQANTPQFYPECANLIVTGGGSAFPSSAFLAPIPGAWGVNDPGVNIDIYSDAAKSMTSYPVPGPAVWSGDNSAPAPPLPPTSAPSTVAPPVTTAAPPSSTGTSGTVAKFGQCGGVNYSGPTACVAGTTCSHINDYYFQCV
;
A
#
# COMPACT_ATOMS: atom_id res chain seq x y z
N MET A 1 -17.83 29.58 -7.71
CA MET A 1 -17.38 29.73 -6.30
C MET A 1 -17.45 28.35 -5.64
N GLY A 2 -16.35 27.88 -5.05
CA GLY A 2 -16.25 26.50 -4.55
C GLY A 2 -17.08 26.22 -3.29
N LYS A 3 -17.14 24.94 -2.88
CA LYS A 3 -16.44 24.44 -1.67
C LYS A 3 -16.29 22.91 -1.75
N TRP A 4 -15.12 22.47 -1.30
CA TRP A 4 -14.71 21.08 -1.11
C TRP A 4 -15.16 20.56 0.26
N LYS A 5 -15.40 19.25 0.38
CA LYS A 5 -15.27 18.53 1.65
C LYS A 5 -14.64 17.16 1.39
N GLY A 6 -13.44 16.97 1.93
CA GLY A 6 -12.72 15.70 1.96
C GLY A 6 -12.97 14.90 3.24
N HIS A 7 -12.56 13.63 3.17
CA HIS A 7 -12.36 12.63 4.21
C HIS A 7 -13.55 12.22 5.10
N GLY A 8 -13.91 10.95 4.94
CA GLY A 8 -14.84 10.21 5.79
C GLY A 8 -15.68 9.29 4.91
N TYR A 9 -15.24 8.05 4.71
CA TYR A 9 -16.18 6.98 4.38
C TYR A 9 -17.12 6.85 5.58
N SER A 10 -18.18 7.63 5.60
CA SER A 10 -19.41 7.28 6.29
C SER A 10 -20.32 6.74 5.19
N PRO A 11 -20.82 5.51 5.27
CA PRO A 11 -21.92 5.12 4.41
C PRO A 11 -23.08 6.04 4.80
N VAL A 12 -23.37 7.03 3.96
CA VAL A 12 -24.69 7.63 3.97
C VAL A 12 -25.59 6.60 3.32
N ASP A 13 -25.99 5.61 4.12
CA ASP A 13 -27.19 4.81 3.89
C ASP A 13 -28.36 5.79 3.92
N ARG A 14 -28.57 6.51 2.82
CA ARG A 14 -29.80 7.26 2.63
C ARG A 14 -30.85 6.24 2.20
N TYR A 15 -31.36 5.51 3.19
CA TYR A 15 -32.51 4.62 3.05
C TYR A 15 -33.73 5.46 2.68
N TYR A 16 -34.06 5.50 1.39
CA TYR A 16 -35.38 5.93 0.93
C TYR A 16 -36.28 4.69 0.96
N PRO A 17 -37.24 4.58 1.91
CA PRO A 17 -38.14 3.44 1.96
C PRO A 17 -38.93 3.39 0.65
N GLY A 18 -38.71 2.33 -0.15
CA GLY A 18 -39.41 2.09 -1.41
C GLY A 18 -38.56 2.09 -2.68
N LEU A 19 -37.27 2.46 -2.60
CA LEU A 19 -36.33 2.36 -3.74
C LEU A 19 -35.27 1.29 -3.42
N ALA A 20 -35.00 0.39 -4.37
CA ALA A 20 -33.90 -0.57 -4.26
C ALA A 20 -32.59 0.16 -3.90
N GLN A 21 -31.73 -0.45 -3.08
CA GLN A 21 -30.46 0.17 -2.70
C GLN A 21 -29.67 0.57 -3.97
N VAL A 22 -29.22 1.82 -4.01
CA VAL A 22 -28.43 2.38 -5.11
C VAL A 22 -27.08 2.80 -4.56
N TRP A 23 -26.02 2.14 -5.02
CA TRP A 23 -24.65 2.46 -4.66
C TRP A 23 -23.96 3.19 -5.80
N ARG A 24 -23.14 4.19 -5.45
CA ARG A 24 -22.26 4.88 -6.41
C ARG A 24 -20.83 4.50 -6.07
N ILE A 25 -20.17 3.79 -6.97
CA ILE A 25 -18.81 3.29 -6.76
C ILE A 25 -17.88 3.74 -7.90
N SER A 26 -16.59 3.83 -7.59
CA SER A 26 -15.53 3.89 -8.61
C SER A 26 -14.99 2.48 -8.79
N TYR A 27 -15.18 1.91 -9.98
CA TYR A 27 -14.55 0.67 -10.38
C TYR A 27 -13.18 1.00 -10.99
N ARG A 28 -12.12 0.42 -10.44
CA ARG A 28 -10.75 0.62 -10.92
C ARG A 28 -10.26 -0.64 -11.61
N PHE A 29 -9.79 -0.51 -12.84
CA PHE A 29 -9.04 -1.54 -13.54
C PHE A 29 -7.58 -1.11 -13.64
N GLU A 30 -6.67 -2.07 -13.62
CA GLU A 30 -5.25 -1.79 -13.67
C GLU A 30 -4.50 -2.93 -14.33
N LEU A 31 -3.62 -2.59 -15.26
CA LEU A 31 -2.62 -3.49 -15.80
C LEU A 31 -1.26 -3.19 -15.16
N LEU A 32 -0.59 -4.22 -14.64
CA LEU A 32 0.81 -4.16 -14.20
C LEU A 32 1.69 -4.88 -15.21
N ALA A 33 2.45 -4.13 -16.01
CA ALA A 33 3.39 -4.70 -16.97
C ALA A 33 4.79 -4.85 -16.34
N LEU A 34 5.35 -6.06 -16.44
CA LEU A 34 6.59 -6.48 -15.78
C LEU A 34 7.70 -6.89 -16.77
N HIS A 35 7.51 -6.62 -18.05
CA HIS A 35 8.40 -7.06 -19.11
C HIS A 35 9.78 -6.36 -19.08
N GLN A 36 9.92 -5.28 -18.32
CA GLN A 36 11.22 -4.64 -18.06
C GLN A 36 11.60 -4.96 -16.62
N ALA A 37 12.74 -5.64 -16.43
CA ALA A 37 13.19 -6.11 -15.11
C ALA A 37 13.28 -4.95 -14.11
N ASN A 38 12.71 -5.14 -12.92
CA ASN A 38 12.73 -4.19 -11.81
C ASN A 38 12.14 -2.79 -12.10
N THR A 39 11.41 -2.64 -13.20
CA THR A 39 10.80 -1.36 -13.60
C THR A 39 9.31 -1.56 -13.86
N PRO A 40 8.49 -1.65 -12.79
CA PRO A 40 7.05 -1.89 -12.93
C PRO A 40 6.35 -0.74 -13.65
N GLN A 41 5.42 -1.07 -14.54
CA GLN A 41 4.59 -0.11 -15.24
C GLN A 41 3.13 -0.33 -14.88
N PHE A 42 2.53 0.63 -14.19
CA PHE A 42 1.12 0.62 -13.79
C PHE A 42 0.29 1.42 -14.78
N TYR A 43 -0.75 0.81 -15.33
CA TYR A 43 -1.74 1.44 -16.21
C TYR A 43 -3.12 1.37 -15.55
N PRO A 44 -3.47 2.34 -14.68
CA PRO A 44 -4.75 2.34 -13.99
C PRO A 44 -5.79 3.20 -14.71
N GLU A 45 -7.03 2.75 -14.66
CA GLU A 45 -8.19 3.50 -15.13
C GLU A 45 -9.39 3.30 -14.20
N CYS A 46 -10.32 4.26 -14.21
CA CYS A 46 -11.51 4.25 -13.37
C CYS A 46 -12.79 4.46 -14.18
N ALA A 47 -13.85 3.75 -13.81
CA ALA A 47 -15.21 3.96 -14.28
C ALA A 47 -16.15 4.21 -13.09
N ASN A 48 -17.02 5.22 -13.19
CA ASN A 48 -18.04 5.47 -12.17
C ASN A 48 -19.27 4.62 -12.48
N LEU A 49 -19.69 3.79 -11.53
CA LEU A 49 -20.83 2.91 -11.67
C LEU A 49 -21.95 3.30 -10.70
N ILE A 50 -23.19 3.15 -11.18
CA ILE A 50 -24.38 3.15 -10.35
C ILE A 50 -24.84 1.70 -10.24
N VAL A 51 -24.69 1.11 -9.07
CA VAL A 51 -25.11 -0.27 -8.79
C VAL A 51 -26.52 -0.22 -8.22
N THR A 52 -27.46 -0.89 -8.87
CA THR A 52 -28.87 -0.99 -8.45
C THR A 52 -29.23 -2.46 -8.25
N GLY A 53 -30.13 -2.74 -7.30
CA GLY A 53 -30.44 -4.11 -6.88
C GLY A 53 -29.28 -4.75 -6.10
N GLY A 54 -29.58 -5.59 -5.10
CA GLY A 54 -28.55 -6.29 -4.34
C GLY A 54 -28.84 -6.49 -2.85
N GLY A 55 -27.81 -6.92 -2.12
CA GLY A 55 -27.80 -7.09 -0.65
C GLY A 55 -26.97 -6.02 0.06
N SER A 56 -26.86 -6.12 1.39
CA SER A 56 -26.17 -5.15 2.26
C SER A 56 -24.73 -5.54 2.63
N ALA A 57 -24.15 -6.52 1.93
CA ALA A 57 -22.80 -7.00 2.22
C ALA A 57 -21.76 -5.94 1.81
N PHE A 58 -20.80 -5.70 2.70
CA PHE A 58 -19.71 -4.77 2.48
C PHE A 58 -18.37 -5.40 2.92
N PRO A 59 -17.28 -5.21 2.15
CA PRO A 59 -15.97 -5.71 2.53
C PRO A 59 -15.50 -5.12 3.87
N SER A 60 -15.07 -5.98 4.78
CA SER A 60 -14.39 -5.57 6.00
C SER A 60 -13.05 -4.88 5.69
N SER A 61 -12.45 -4.23 6.69
CA SER A 61 -11.15 -3.58 6.56
C SER A 61 -10.02 -4.49 6.06
N ALA A 62 -10.17 -5.81 6.16
CA ALA A 62 -9.21 -6.78 5.63
C ALA A 62 -9.10 -6.78 4.10
N PHE A 63 -10.12 -6.28 3.39
CA PHE A 63 -10.16 -6.21 1.92
C PHE A 63 -9.98 -4.79 1.38
N LEU A 64 -9.80 -3.80 2.26
CA LEU A 64 -9.71 -2.40 1.90
C LEU A 64 -8.26 -1.93 1.99
N ALA A 65 -7.77 -1.30 0.91
CA ALA A 65 -6.44 -0.71 0.86
C ALA A 65 -6.49 0.67 0.18
N PRO A 66 -5.67 1.65 0.62
CA PRO A 66 -5.59 2.95 -0.02
C PRO A 66 -4.82 2.87 -1.35
N ILE A 67 -5.15 3.73 -2.31
CA ILE A 67 -4.39 3.89 -3.55
C ILE A 67 -4.03 5.38 -3.69
N PRO A 68 -2.75 5.77 -3.56
CA PRO A 68 -1.56 4.90 -3.40
C PRO A 68 -1.45 4.25 -2.01
N GLY A 69 -0.77 3.10 -1.94
CA GLY A 69 -0.44 2.38 -0.69
C GLY A 69 -0.82 0.89 -0.66
N ALA A 70 -1.68 0.44 -1.58
CA ALA A 70 -2.11 -0.95 -1.67
C ALA A 70 -0.99 -1.92 -2.09
N TRP A 71 0.06 -1.40 -2.72
CA TRP A 71 1.29 -2.13 -3.05
C TRP A 71 2.51 -1.22 -2.92
N GLY A 72 3.66 -1.82 -2.62
CA GLY A 72 4.94 -1.16 -2.40
C GLY A 72 6.03 -1.62 -3.38
N VAL A 73 7.10 -0.83 -3.46
CA VAL A 73 8.26 -1.10 -4.35
C VAL A 73 9.04 -2.35 -3.98
N ASN A 74 8.79 -2.93 -2.81
CA ASN A 74 9.44 -4.15 -2.33
C ASN A 74 8.51 -5.37 -2.42
N ASP A 75 7.28 -5.21 -2.92
CA ASP A 75 6.39 -6.34 -3.08
C ASP A 75 6.96 -7.29 -4.15
N PRO A 76 7.00 -8.60 -3.89
CA PRO A 76 7.65 -9.57 -4.78
C PRO A 76 6.97 -9.68 -6.15
N GLY A 77 5.70 -9.25 -6.27
CA GLY A 77 4.98 -9.15 -7.53
C GLY A 77 5.16 -7.80 -8.24
N VAL A 78 5.69 -6.77 -7.57
CA VAL A 78 5.84 -5.42 -8.15
C VAL A 78 7.24 -5.23 -8.70
N ASN A 79 8.26 -5.44 -7.87
CA ASN A 79 9.65 -5.22 -8.26
C ASN A 79 10.35 -6.55 -8.49
N ILE A 80 10.16 -7.09 -9.69
CA ILE A 80 10.62 -8.42 -10.07
C ILE A 80 11.50 -8.37 -11.31
N ASP A 81 12.54 -9.21 -11.32
CA ASP A 81 13.26 -9.57 -12.52
C ASP A 81 12.73 -10.92 -13.05
N ILE A 82 11.84 -10.82 -14.04
CA ILE A 82 11.22 -11.99 -14.68
C ILE A 82 12.19 -12.82 -15.53
N TYR A 83 13.41 -12.31 -15.78
CA TYR A 83 14.43 -12.98 -16.59
C TYR A 83 15.49 -13.71 -15.75
N SER A 84 15.46 -13.53 -14.43
CA SER A 84 16.34 -14.25 -13.49
C SER A 84 16.13 -15.77 -13.57
N ASP A 85 17.18 -16.55 -13.27
CA ASP A 85 17.07 -18.02 -13.25
C ASP A 85 16.06 -18.52 -12.22
N ALA A 86 15.90 -17.78 -11.13
CA ALA A 86 14.86 -18.02 -10.14
C ALA A 86 13.45 -17.84 -10.75
N ALA A 87 13.21 -16.75 -11.48
CA ALA A 87 11.91 -16.49 -12.10
C ALA A 87 11.56 -17.51 -13.21
N LYS A 88 12.56 -18.03 -13.95
CA LYS A 88 12.34 -19.05 -14.99
C LYS A 88 11.76 -20.36 -14.46
N SER A 89 12.00 -20.68 -13.18
CA SER A 89 11.49 -21.89 -12.52
C SER A 89 10.25 -21.61 -11.66
N MET A 90 9.81 -20.36 -11.59
CA MET A 90 8.65 -19.93 -10.82
C MET A 90 7.36 -20.26 -11.58
N THR A 91 6.47 -21.04 -10.96
CA THR A 91 5.15 -21.38 -11.50
C THR A 91 4.01 -20.64 -10.82
N SER A 92 4.32 -19.78 -9.85
CA SER A 92 3.35 -19.02 -9.06
C SER A 92 3.77 -17.57 -8.98
N TYR A 93 2.83 -16.66 -9.22
CA TYR A 93 3.06 -15.22 -9.19
C TYR A 93 2.26 -14.60 -8.02
N PRO A 94 2.93 -13.95 -7.05
CA PRO A 94 2.23 -13.27 -5.96
C PRO A 94 1.63 -11.97 -6.47
N VAL A 95 0.32 -11.96 -6.71
CA VAL A 95 -0.41 -10.75 -7.13
C VAL A 95 -0.36 -9.71 -6.00
N PRO A 96 0.08 -8.47 -6.27
CA PRO A 96 0.13 -7.43 -5.25
C PRO A 96 -1.26 -6.90 -4.90
N GLY A 97 -1.39 -6.36 -3.69
CA GLY A 97 -2.65 -5.81 -3.18
C GLY A 97 -3.34 -6.69 -2.14
N PRO A 98 -4.52 -6.26 -1.66
CA PRO A 98 -5.30 -7.02 -0.70
C PRO A 98 -5.90 -8.29 -1.33
N ALA A 99 -6.41 -9.18 -0.48
CA ALA A 99 -7.14 -10.36 -0.93
C ALA A 99 -8.39 -9.97 -1.75
N VAL A 100 -8.80 -10.86 -2.66
CA VAL A 100 -10.05 -10.71 -3.42
C VAL A 100 -11.24 -10.88 -2.49
N TRP A 101 -12.20 -9.95 -2.54
CA TRP A 101 -13.47 -10.07 -1.81
C TRP A 101 -14.49 -10.86 -2.63
N SER A 102 -14.93 -12.00 -2.11
CA SER A 102 -15.85 -12.93 -2.80
C SER A 102 -17.34 -12.61 -2.61
N GLY A 103 -17.67 -11.49 -1.96
CA GLY A 103 -19.05 -11.14 -1.60
C GLY A 103 -19.43 -11.46 -0.16
N ASP A 104 -18.54 -12.13 0.59
CA ASP A 104 -18.66 -12.38 2.02
C ASP A 104 -17.33 -12.08 2.75
N ASN A 105 -17.39 -11.88 4.06
CA ASN A 105 -16.22 -11.53 4.88
C ASN A 105 -15.40 -12.74 5.34
N SER A 106 -15.59 -13.90 4.72
CA SER A 106 -14.75 -15.08 4.93
C SER A 106 -13.50 -14.93 4.05
N ALA A 107 -12.57 -14.09 4.49
CA ALA A 107 -11.29 -13.96 3.80
C ALA A 107 -10.57 -15.32 3.83
N PRO A 108 -10.17 -15.88 2.67
CA PRO A 108 -9.11 -16.86 2.67
C PRO A 108 -7.88 -16.24 3.33
N ALA A 109 -7.14 -17.01 4.14
CA ALA A 109 -5.84 -16.55 4.61
C ALA A 109 -5.03 -16.05 3.39
N PRO A 110 -4.30 -14.91 3.51
CA PRO A 110 -3.44 -14.46 2.42
C PRO A 110 -2.60 -15.62 1.94
N PRO A 111 -2.44 -15.86 0.62
CA PRO A 111 -1.47 -16.83 0.16
C PRO A 111 -0.14 -16.44 0.79
N LEU A 112 0.36 -17.32 1.67
CA LEU A 112 1.71 -17.18 2.20
C LEU A 112 2.63 -17.01 0.98
N PRO A 113 3.60 -16.08 1.02
CA PRO A 113 4.60 -16.02 -0.03
C PRO A 113 5.16 -17.44 -0.23
N PRO A 114 5.39 -17.89 -1.48
CA PRO A 114 5.93 -19.22 -1.70
C PRO A 114 7.20 -19.38 -0.87
N THR A 115 7.20 -20.36 0.02
CA THR A 115 8.35 -20.77 0.82
C THR A 115 9.38 -21.39 -0.13
N SER A 116 10.09 -20.55 -0.87
CA SER A 116 11.19 -20.97 -1.74
C SER A 116 12.49 -20.94 -0.93
N ALA A 117 12.87 -22.11 -0.40
CA ALA A 117 14.23 -22.55 -0.05
C ALA A 117 15.02 -21.76 1.03
N PRO A 118 15.88 -22.44 1.80
CA PRO A 118 16.53 -21.85 2.97
C PRO A 118 17.49 -20.74 2.56
N SER A 119 17.28 -19.55 3.12
CA SER A 119 18.34 -18.55 3.20
C SER A 119 19.45 -19.16 4.06
N THR A 120 20.62 -19.38 3.46
CA THR A 120 21.82 -19.75 4.21
C THR A 120 22.13 -18.56 5.10
N VAL A 121 21.75 -18.68 6.37
CA VAL A 121 22.14 -17.75 7.43
C VAL A 121 23.66 -17.78 7.48
N ALA A 122 24.29 -16.75 6.92
CA ALA A 122 25.70 -16.50 7.14
C ALA A 122 25.94 -16.40 8.66
N PRO A 123 27.07 -16.91 9.18
CA PRO A 123 27.39 -16.85 10.61
C PRO A 123 27.30 -15.40 11.12
N PRO A 124 26.96 -15.19 12.39
CA PRO A 124 26.81 -13.86 12.94
C PRO A 124 28.16 -13.14 12.87
N VAL A 125 28.31 -12.26 11.88
CA VAL A 125 29.35 -11.23 11.92
C VAL A 125 28.84 -10.22 12.95
N THR A 126 29.45 -10.25 14.13
CA THR A 126 29.39 -9.17 15.13
C THR A 126 29.80 -7.87 14.44
N THR A 127 28.81 -7.20 13.87
CA THR A 127 28.94 -5.87 13.31
C THR A 127 28.59 -4.92 14.44
N ALA A 128 29.57 -4.11 14.81
CA ALA A 128 29.45 -3.10 15.84
C ALA A 128 28.20 -2.23 15.62
N ALA A 129 27.64 -1.75 16.73
CA ALA A 129 26.53 -0.82 16.74
C ALA A 129 26.72 0.29 15.69
N PRO A 130 25.67 0.69 14.95
CA PRO A 130 25.76 1.86 14.08
C PRO A 130 26.20 3.07 14.93
N PRO A 131 27.06 3.95 14.41
CA PRO A 131 27.44 5.16 15.14
C PRO A 131 26.16 5.93 15.46
N SER A 132 25.94 6.16 16.75
CA SER A 132 24.89 7.05 17.23
C SER A 132 25.17 8.43 16.66
N SER A 133 24.47 8.79 15.57
CA SER A 133 24.40 10.17 15.14
C SER A 133 23.58 10.92 16.19
N THR A 134 24.18 11.98 16.72
CA THR A 134 23.58 12.94 17.63
C THR A 134 22.34 13.57 16.99
N GLY A 135 21.19 12.90 17.12
CA GLY A 135 19.90 13.46 16.77
C GLY A 135 19.60 14.62 17.70
N THR A 136 19.56 15.83 17.14
CA THR A 136 19.14 17.04 17.84
C THR A 136 17.75 16.79 18.44
N SER A 137 17.60 16.97 19.76
CA SER A 137 16.29 16.87 20.43
C SER A 137 15.33 17.90 19.86
N GLY A 138 14.23 17.44 19.29
CA GLY A 138 13.16 18.27 18.74
C GLY A 138 12.11 17.41 18.03
N THR A 139 10.89 17.93 17.91
CA THR A 139 9.86 17.34 17.04
C THR A 139 9.71 18.18 15.78
N VAL A 140 9.57 17.52 14.63
CA VAL A 140 9.39 18.15 13.32
C VAL A 140 7.90 18.43 13.09
N ALA A 141 7.56 19.67 12.76
CA ALA A 141 6.19 20.07 12.44
C ALA A 141 5.63 19.27 11.24
N LYS A 142 4.30 19.19 11.15
CA LYS A 142 3.64 18.60 9.98
C LYS A 142 4.15 19.27 8.70
N PHE A 143 4.47 18.45 7.71
CA PHE A 143 5.11 18.76 6.42
C PHE A 143 6.61 19.10 6.47
N GLY A 144 7.25 19.08 7.64
CA GLY A 144 8.70 19.26 7.77
C GLY A 144 9.49 17.99 7.43
N GLN A 145 10.78 18.17 7.08
CA GLN A 145 11.70 17.07 6.81
C GLN A 145 12.10 16.37 8.11
N CYS A 146 11.96 15.05 8.15
CA CYS A 146 12.25 14.20 9.31
C CYS A 146 13.23 13.06 9.00
N GLY A 147 13.83 13.07 7.81
CA GLY A 147 14.77 12.04 7.37
C GLY A 147 15.25 12.24 5.94
N GLY A 148 16.18 11.38 5.52
CA GLY A 148 16.81 11.39 4.20
C GLY A 148 18.34 11.27 4.28
N VAL A 149 18.97 10.90 3.17
CA VAL A 149 20.42 10.87 3.04
C VAL A 149 21.01 12.25 3.38
N ASN A 150 22.00 12.27 4.27
CA ASN A 150 22.67 13.45 4.82
C ASN A 150 21.81 14.40 5.69
N TYR A 151 20.59 14.00 6.08
CA TYR A 151 19.79 14.77 7.04
C TYR A 151 20.30 14.59 8.47
N SER A 152 20.58 15.71 9.15
CA SER A 152 21.10 15.74 10.54
C SER A 152 20.13 16.36 11.55
N GLY A 153 18.89 16.68 11.11
CA GLY A 153 17.86 17.26 11.96
C GLY A 153 17.07 16.22 12.77
N PRO A 154 15.99 16.65 13.47
CA PRO A 154 15.18 15.76 14.28
C PRO A 154 14.37 14.78 13.42
N THR A 155 14.26 13.53 13.86
CA THR A 155 13.55 12.47 13.11
C THR A 155 12.15 12.18 13.64
N ALA A 156 11.84 12.67 14.84
CA ALA A 156 10.53 12.50 15.46
C ALA A 156 9.56 13.59 14.96
N CYS A 157 8.40 13.18 14.47
CA CYS A 157 7.35 14.10 14.07
C CYS A 157 6.51 14.57 15.27
N VAL A 158 5.86 15.74 15.15
CA VAL A 158 4.83 16.16 16.12
C VAL A 158 3.73 15.10 16.24
N ALA A 159 3.15 15.01 17.44
CA ALA A 159 2.12 14.02 17.76
C ALA A 159 0.97 14.04 16.71
N GLY A 160 0.60 12.85 16.23
CA GLY A 160 -0.44 12.68 15.21
C GLY A 160 0.06 12.72 13.76
N THR A 161 1.38 12.75 13.53
CA THR A 161 1.97 12.60 12.20
C THR A 161 3.09 11.56 12.20
N THR A 162 3.34 10.94 11.05
CA THR A 162 4.37 9.91 10.89
C THR A 162 5.41 10.35 9.86
N CYS A 163 6.68 10.09 10.13
CA CYS A 163 7.75 10.38 9.19
C CYS A 163 7.67 9.42 7.99
N SER A 164 7.14 9.91 6.87
CA SER A 164 6.87 9.12 5.67
C SER A 164 7.93 9.35 4.61
N HIS A 165 8.38 8.28 3.96
CA HIS A 165 9.35 8.34 2.88
C HIS A 165 8.74 8.99 1.63
N ILE A 166 9.40 10.03 1.09
CA ILE A 166 9.07 10.63 -0.20
C ILE A 166 10.11 10.19 -1.24
N ASN A 167 11.40 10.30 -0.91
CA ASN A 167 12.53 9.77 -1.68
C ASN A 167 13.76 9.57 -0.77
N ASP A 168 14.83 8.99 -1.31
CA ASP A 168 16.05 8.66 -0.55
C ASP A 168 16.64 9.85 0.22
N TYR A 169 16.47 11.08 -0.30
CA TYR A 169 17.00 12.30 0.29
C TYR A 169 15.99 13.06 1.17
N TYR A 170 14.72 12.62 1.20
CA TYR A 170 13.64 13.39 1.82
C TYR A 170 12.51 12.53 2.39
N PHE A 171 12.31 12.64 3.70
CA PHE A 171 11.18 12.06 4.43
C PHE A 171 10.40 13.19 5.09
N GLN A 172 9.07 13.10 5.10
CA GLN A 172 8.18 14.18 5.54
C GLN A 172 7.21 13.73 6.63
N CYS A 173 7.01 14.56 7.65
CA CYS A 173 5.96 14.34 8.64
C CYS A 173 4.58 14.59 8.04
N VAL A 174 3.73 13.57 7.92
CA VAL A 174 2.37 13.69 7.37
C VAL A 174 1.31 13.09 8.27
#